data_AF-A0A1H3D7J0-F1
#
_entry.id   AF-A0A1H3D7J0-F1
#
_cell.length_a   1.000
_cell.length_b   1.000
_cell.length_c   1.000
_cell.angle_alpha   90.00
_cell.angle_beta   90.00
_cell.angle_gamma   90.00
#
_symmetry.space_group_name_H-M   'P 1'
#
loop_
_entity.id
_entity.type
_entity.pdbx_description
1 polymer ?
#
loop_
_entity_poly.entity_id
_entity_poly.type
_entity_poly.pdbx_seq_one_letter_code
_entity_poly.pdbx_strand_id
1 'polypeptide(L)'
;MGDAVVSEMTGRGMQPRQLIVTLYGLYAREAGGWLSVASLVRLLADLGVDEPAVRSSISRLKRRGILLAERRGGAAGYELSGAALEILREGDERIFRRERATLTDGWVLAVFSVPESERQKRHVLRTQLTRLGFGTAAPGVWIAPADLREAASSVLQRYELAGYADLFHAEHLAFGDLRTKVAQWWDLEQLQELYGEFIGVHQPVLRRWRRRRSPRGPEAFADYVRVLTDWRRLPYLDPGLPAELLPKDWNGAVAAEVFFELKALLERQAHDHVDAVTAR
;
A
#
# COMPACT_ATOMS: atom_id res chain seq x y z
N MET A 1 14.82 7.38 -9.90
CA MET A 1 14.38 5.98 -10.04
C MET A 1 13.33 5.58 -9.00
N GLY A 2 13.55 5.87 -7.71
CA GLY A 2 12.61 5.47 -6.62
C GLY A 2 11.17 5.98 -6.77
N ASP A 3 10.96 7.19 -7.27
CA ASP A 3 9.61 7.77 -7.35
C ASP A 3 8.67 7.03 -8.33
N ALA A 4 9.22 6.54 -9.45
CA ALA A 4 8.48 5.75 -10.43
C ALA A 4 8.21 4.31 -9.97
N VAL A 5 9.08 3.78 -9.08
CA VAL A 5 8.91 2.47 -8.45
C VAL A 5 7.78 2.53 -7.43
N VAL A 6 7.83 3.49 -6.51
CA VAL A 6 6.78 3.69 -5.50
C VAL A 6 5.42 3.96 -6.16
N SER A 7 5.36 4.84 -7.18
CA SER A 7 4.11 5.11 -7.89
C SER A 7 3.51 3.86 -8.57
N GLU A 8 4.33 2.92 -9.02
CA GLU A 8 3.84 1.65 -9.58
C GLU A 8 3.39 0.68 -8.50
N MET A 9 3.88 0.82 -7.27
CA MET A 9 3.51 -0.03 -6.16
C MET A 9 2.25 0.46 -5.45
N THR A 10 1.94 1.75 -5.55
CA THR A 10 0.77 2.40 -4.92
C THR A 10 -0.31 2.84 -5.92
N GLY A 11 -0.28 2.35 -7.16
CA GLY A 11 -1.17 2.78 -8.25
C GLY A 11 -2.63 2.29 -8.13
N ARG A 12 -3.55 2.84 -8.95
CA ARG A 12 -4.98 2.47 -8.95
C ARG A 12 -5.22 1.00 -9.40
N GLY A 13 -6.22 0.38 -8.76
CA GLY A 13 -6.48 -1.07 -8.73
C GLY A 13 -6.84 -1.76 -10.07
N MET A 14 -6.74 -3.10 -10.04
CA MET A 14 -7.00 -4.10 -11.10
C MET A 14 -6.18 -4.06 -12.39
N GLN A 15 -5.18 -3.19 -12.52
CA GLN A 15 -4.30 -3.23 -13.69
C GLN A 15 -3.30 -4.41 -13.56
N PRO A 16 -2.98 -5.17 -14.64
CA PRO A 16 -2.15 -6.37 -14.54
C PRO A 16 -0.80 -6.18 -13.83
N ARG A 17 -0.17 -5.01 -14.00
CA ARG A 17 1.07 -4.68 -13.29
C ARG A 17 0.90 -4.53 -11.78
N GLN A 18 -0.24 -4.00 -11.31
CA GLN A 18 -0.55 -3.89 -9.88
C GLN A 18 -0.77 -5.28 -9.30
N LEU A 19 -1.48 -6.16 -10.03
CA LEU A 19 -1.65 -7.56 -9.65
C LEU A 19 -0.30 -8.27 -9.56
N ILE A 20 0.60 -8.09 -10.53
CA ILE A 20 1.97 -8.64 -10.47
C ILE A 20 2.68 -8.16 -9.20
N VAL A 21 2.66 -6.87 -8.89
CA VAL A 21 3.29 -6.35 -7.65
C VAL A 21 2.67 -6.98 -6.41
N THR A 22 1.34 -7.14 -6.35
CA THR A 22 0.65 -7.83 -5.25
C THR A 22 1.09 -9.29 -5.13
N LEU A 23 1.20 -10.03 -6.24
CA LEU A 23 1.68 -11.42 -6.23
C LEU A 23 3.11 -11.51 -5.69
N TYR A 24 3.98 -10.59 -6.08
CA TYR A 24 5.34 -10.57 -5.56
C TYR A 24 5.39 -10.19 -4.07
N GLY A 25 4.58 -9.22 -3.64
CA GLY A 25 4.49 -8.81 -2.23
C GLY A 25 4.00 -9.94 -1.32
N LEU A 26 2.98 -10.67 -1.75
CA LEU A 26 2.45 -11.81 -1.02
C LEU A 26 3.39 -13.02 -1.04
N TYR A 27 3.73 -13.50 -2.22
CA TYR A 27 4.21 -14.88 -2.38
C TYR A 27 5.69 -14.98 -2.72
N ALA A 28 6.28 -13.94 -3.32
CA ALA A 28 7.66 -14.09 -3.76
C ALA A 28 8.62 -14.21 -2.57
N ARG A 29 8.30 -13.66 -1.39
CA ARG A 29 9.15 -13.82 -0.20
C ARG A 29 9.26 -15.28 0.22
N GLU A 30 8.15 -16.01 0.20
CA GLU A 30 8.09 -17.43 0.56
C GLU A 30 8.72 -18.31 -0.54
N ALA A 31 8.65 -17.87 -1.80
CA ALA A 31 9.25 -18.52 -2.95
C ALA A 31 10.72 -18.10 -3.26
N GLY A 32 11.44 -17.52 -2.29
CA GLY A 32 12.86 -17.15 -2.46
C GLY A 32 13.12 -15.97 -3.40
N GLY A 33 12.16 -15.05 -3.51
CA GLY A 33 12.21 -13.78 -4.23
C GLY A 33 11.84 -13.84 -5.72
N TRP A 34 11.50 -15.02 -6.26
CA TRP A 34 11.44 -15.26 -7.71
C TRP A 34 10.19 -16.02 -8.15
N LEU A 35 9.64 -15.66 -9.32
CA LEU A 35 8.55 -16.38 -9.97
C LEU A 35 8.86 -16.65 -11.44
N SER A 36 8.57 -17.87 -11.91
CA SER A 36 8.70 -18.22 -13.32
C SER A 36 7.68 -17.47 -14.18
N VAL A 37 8.00 -17.25 -15.46
CA VAL A 37 7.03 -16.64 -16.40
C VAL A 37 5.78 -17.51 -16.55
N ALA A 38 5.94 -18.83 -16.56
CA ALA A 38 4.83 -19.77 -16.69
C ALA A 38 3.89 -19.69 -15.46
N SER A 39 4.44 -19.63 -14.26
CA SER A 39 3.67 -19.49 -13.03
C SER A 39 2.93 -18.15 -13.00
N LEU A 40 3.60 -17.04 -13.39
CA LEU A 40 2.94 -15.74 -13.50
C LEU A 40 1.77 -15.77 -14.48
N VAL A 41 1.95 -16.33 -15.68
CA VAL A 41 0.86 -16.41 -16.67
C VAL A 41 -0.32 -17.23 -16.14
N ARG A 42 -0.08 -18.36 -15.48
CA ARG A 42 -1.14 -19.19 -14.88
C ARG A 42 -1.89 -18.45 -13.77
N LEU A 43 -1.17 -17.86 -12.81
CA LEU A 43 -1.76 -17.12 -11.70
C LEU A 43 -2.55 -15.90 -12.19
N LEU A 44 -2.06 -15.18 -13.19
CA LEU A 44 -2.78 -14.04 -13.76
C LEU A 44 -3.97 -14.47 -14.63
N ALA A 45 -3.94 -15.66 -15.25
CA ALA A 45 -5.10 -16.22 -15.95
C ALA A 45 -6.26 -16.51 -14.98
N ASP A 46 -5.99 -17.00 -13.75
CA ASP A 46 -7.00 -17.17 -12.70
C ASP A 46 -7.64 -15.82 -12.29
N LEU A 47 -6.92 -14.71 -12.48
CA LEU A 47 -7.41 -13.35 -12.27
C LEU A 47 -8.18 -12.78 -13.48
N GLY A 48 -8.23 -13.50 -14.60
CA GLY A 48 -8.86 -13.09 -15.85
C GLY A 48 -7.97 -12.23 -16.75
N VAL A 49 -6.65 -12.28 -16.57
CA VAL A 49 -5.68 -11.53 -17.38
C VAL A 49 -5.06 -12.44 -18.44
N ASP A 50 -5.13 -12.02 -19.69
CA ASP A 50 -4.54 -12.75 -20.80
C ASP A 50 -3.00 -12.67 -20.83
N GLU A 51 -2.37 -13.68 -21.44
CA GLU A 51 -0.92 -13.78 -21.53
C GLU A 51 -0.24 -12.56 -22.20
N PRO A 52 -0.77 -12.00 -23.31
CA PRO A 52 -0.23 -10.76 -23.89
C PRO A 52 -0.16 -9.59 -22.89
N ALA A 53 -1.21 -9.38 -22.08
CA ALA A 53 -1.26 -8.34 -21.07
C ALA A 53 -0.28 -8.59 -19.92
N VAL A 54 -0.07 -9.85 -19.53
CA VAL A 54 0.97 -10.25 -18.56
C VAL A 54 2.35 -9.86 -19.10
N ARG A 55 2.70 -10.31 -20.31
CA ARG A 55 4.02 -10.05 -20.92
C ARG A 55 4.27 -8.55 -21.11
N SER A 56 3.27 -7.80 -21.54
CA SER A 56 3.32 -6.34 -21.67
C SER A 56 3.60 -5.66 -20.33
N SER A 57 2.98 -6.15 -19.25
CA SER A 57 3.16 -5.59 -17.90
C SER A 57 4.51 -5.94 -17.30
N ILE A 58 5.00 -7.17 -17.47
CA ILE A 58 6.36 -7.56 -17.09
C ILE A 58 7.39 -6.70 -17.81
N SER A 59 7.24 -6.48 -19.12
CA SER A 59 8.13 -5.60 -19.90
C SER A 59 8.18 -4.19 -19.34
N ARG A 60 7.03 -3.61 -18.96
CA ARG A 60 6.95 -2.30 -18.30
C ARG A 60 7.69 -2.30 -16.95
N LEU A 61 7.44 -3.29 -16.09
CA LEU A 61 8.06 -3.39 -14.77
C LEU A 61 9.59 -3.58 -14.87
N LYS A 62 10.06 -4.36 -15.85
CA LYS A 62 11.48 -4.50 -16.17
C LYS A 62 12.11 -3.18 -16.61
N ARG A 63 11.47 -2.45 -17.54
CA ARG A 63 11.96 -1.14 -18.00
C ARG A 63 12.05 -0.10 -16.87
N ARG A 64 11.26 -0.25 -15.82
CA ARG A 64 11.30 0.61 -14.63
C ARG A 64 12.25 0.12 -13.54
N GLY A 65 12.97 -0.99 -13.75
CA GLY A 65 13.90 -1.55 -12.78
C GLY A 65 13.23 -2.21 -11.56
N ILE A 66 11.93 -2.56 -11.67
CA ILE A 66 11.18 -3.22 -10.60
C ILE A 66 11.42 -4.73 -10.63
N LEU A 67 11.43 -5.31 -11.84
CA LEU A 67 11.70 -6.72 -12.05
C LEU A 67 13.05 -6.92 -12.75
N LEU A 68 13.85 -7.84 -12.22
CA LEU A 68 15.11 -8.30 -12.78
C LEU A 68 14.90 -9.68 -13.40
N ALA A 69 15.43 -9.88 -14.61
CA ALA A 69 15.31 -11.17 -15.29
C ALA A 69 16.32 -12.15 -14.69
N GLU A 70 15.86 -13.36 -14.37
CA GLU A 70 16.69 -14.38 -13.73
C GLU A 70 16.29 -15.78 -14.22
N ARG A 71 17.24 -16.72 -14.25
CA ARG A 71 16.99 -18.12 -14.61
C ARG A 71 17.33 -19.04 -13.44
N ARG A 72 16.33 -19.77 -12.95
CA ARG A 72 16.50 -20.78 -11.88
C ARG A 72 16.09 -22.14 -12.40
N GLY A 73 16.96 -23.14 -12.24
CA GLY A 73 16.68 -24.52 -12.68
C GLY A 73 16.31 -24.66 -14.17
N GLY A 74 16.87 -23.81 -15.04
CA GLY A 74 16.57 -23.80 -16.48
C GLY A 74 15.31 -23.02 -16.87
N ALA A 75 14.42 -22.70 -15.93
CA ALA A 75 13.23 -21.89 -16.17
C ALA A 75 13.55 -20.39 -16.17
N ALA A 76 12.98 -19.66 -17.14
CA ALA A 76 13.03 -18.20 -17.14
C ALA A 76 11.98 -17.61 -16.19
N GLY A 77 12.39 -16.61 -15.43
CA GLY A 77 11.51 -15.90 -14.51
C GLY A 77 12.05 -14.52 -14.16
N TYR A 78 11.47 -13.95 -13.12
CA TYR A 78 11.84 -12.63 -12.64
C TYR A 78 11.88 -12.61 -11.12
N GLU A 79 12.73 -11.73 -10.58
CA GLU A 79 12.75 -11.37 -9.17
C GLU A 79 12.56 -9.87 -9.00
N LEU A 80 12.16 -9.43 -7.81
CA LEU A 80 12.14 -8.01 -7.49
C LEU A 80 13.57 -7.48 -7.37
N SER A 81 13.80 -6.25 -7.84
CA SER A 81 15.03 -5.55 -7.48
C SER A 81 15.08 -5.30 -5.97
N GLY A 82 16.29 -5.20 -5.40
CA GLY A 82 16.46 -4.93 -3.97
C GLY A 82 15.71 -3.66 -3.51
N ALA A 83 15.75 -2.60 -4.32
CA ALA A 83 15.00 -1.37 -4.04
C ALA A 83 13.47 -1.59 -4.03
N ALA A 84 12.92 -2.39 -4.94
CA ALA A 84 11.49 -2.69 -4.94
C ALA A 84 11.09 -3.58 -3.75
N LEU A 85 11.97 -4.51 -3.34
CA LEU A 85 11.75 -5.35 -2.18
C LEU A 85 11.69 -4.55 -0.88
N GLU A 86 12.60 -3.59 -0.68
CA GLU A 86 12.59 -2.70 0.50
C GLU A 86 11.32 -1.86 0.58
N ILE A 87 10.89 -1.26 -0.54
CA ILE A 87 9.64 -0.49 -0.58
C ILE A 87 8.43 -1.37 -0.27
N LEU A 88 8.43 -2.65 -0.71
CA LEU A 88 7.35 -3.58 -0.37
C LEU A 88 7.36 -3.92 1.12
N ARG A 89 8.54 -4.09 1.73
CA ARG A 89 8.67 -4.40 3.17
C ARG A 89 8.07 -3.30 4.02
N GLU A 90 8.42 -2.05 3.74
CA GLU A 90 7.84 -0.88 4.40
C GLU A 90 6.33 -0.77 4.15
N GLY A 91 5.88 -1.14 2.94
CA GLY A 91 4.47 -1.15 2.59
C GLY A 91 3.65 -2.17 3.37
N ASP A 92 4.15 -3.40 3.53
CA ASP A 92 3.42 -4.48 4.17
C ASP A 92 3.09 -4.16 5.62
N GLU A 93 4.03 -3.56 6.37
CA GLU A 93 3.79 -3.14 7.75
C GLU A 93 2.57 -2.21 7.84
N ARG A 94 2.39 -1.33 6.86
CA ARG A 94 1.28 -0.40 6.79
C ARG A 94 -0.01 -1.03 6.30
N ILE A 95 0.08 -1.92 5.31
CA ILE A 95 -1.08 -2.61 4.72
C ILE A 95 -1.77 -3.52 5.74
N PHE A 96 -0.99 -4.18 6.60
CA PHE A 96 -1.49 -5.16 7.55
C PHE A 96 -1.59 -4.62 8.99
N ARG A 97 -1.24 -3.35 9.25
CA ARG A 97 -1.47 -2.70 10.55
C ARG A 97 -2.97 -2.56 10.81
N ARG A 98 -3.40 -3.01 11.99
CA ARG A 98 -4.78 -2.84 12.49
C ARG A 98 -4.94 -1.63 13.40
N GLU A 99 -3.87 -1.27 14.10
CA GLU A 99 -3.88 -0.25 15.13
C GLU A 99 -3.89 1.15 14.50
N ARG A 100 -4.71 2.02 15.08
CA ARG A 100 -4.68 3.47 14.83
C ARG A 100 -3.91 4.14 15.96
N ALA A 101 -3.36 5.31 15.67
CA ALA A 101 -2.78 6.14 16.70
C ALA A 101 -3.84 6.55 17.74
N THR A 102 -3.38 6.89 18.92
CA THR A 102 -4.14 7.45 20.03
C THR A 102 -3.75 8.92 20.20
N LEU A 103 -4.60 9.73 20.85
CA LEU A 103 -4.22 11.12 21.14
C LEU A 103 -2.97 11.22 22.01
N THR A 104 -2.72 10.23 22.87
CA THR A 104 -1.54 10.19 23.75
C THR A 104 -0.23 9.90 23.02
N ASP A 105 -0.29 9.36 21.79
CA ASP A 105 0.91 9.17 20.97
C ASP A 105 1.47 10.50 20.47
N GLY A 106 0.66 11.56 20.46
CA GLY A 106 1.03 12.86 19.94
C GLY A 106 1.20 12.88 18.42
N TRP A 107 1.89 13.92 17.94
CA TRP A 107 2.06 14.21 16.52
C TRP A 107 3.52 14.27 16.15
N VAL A 108 3.83 13.95 14.89
CA VAL A 108 5.07 14.35 14.24
C VAL A 108 4.79 15.50 13.29
N LEU A 109 5.55 16.58 13.44
CA LEU A 109 5.57 17.71 12.51
C LEU A 109 6.82 17.62 11.65
N ALA A 110 6.63 17.69 10.33
CA ALA A 110 7.72 17.92 9.39
C ALA A 110 7.66 19.38 8.95
N VAL A 111 8.63 20.18 9.40
CA VAL A 111 8.80 21.56 8.98
C VAL A 111 9.94 21.59 7.98
N PHE A 112 9.68 22.06 6.76
CA PHE A 112 10.71 22.09 5.73
C PHE A 112 10.83 23.46 5.05
N SER A 113 12.05 23.77 4.65
CA SER A 113 12.38 24.93 3.85
C SER A 113 13.31 24.47 2.73
N VAL A 114 12.85 24.63 1.48
CA VAL A 114 13.63 24.28 0.29
C VAL A 114 13.89 25.57 -0.50
N PRO A 115 15.14 25.88 -0.87
CA PRO A 115 15.44 27.02 -1.73
C PRO A 115 14.68 26.96 -3.06
N GLU A 116 14.34 28.12 -3.64
CA GLU A 116 13.58 28.14 -4.90
C GLU A 116 14.36 27.54 -6.08
N SER A 117 15.70 27.67 -6.05
CA SER A 117 16.60 26.99 -6.99
C SER A 117 16.43 25.46 -7.00
N GLU A 118 15.89 24.87 -5.93
CA GLU A 118 15.74 23.44 -5.74
C GLU A 118 14.27 23.00 -5.70
N ARG A 119 13.39 23.71 -6.42
CA ARG A 119 11.94 23.40 -6.50
C ARG A 119 11.59 21.93 -6.78
N GLN A 120 12.47 21.19 -7.47
CA GLN A 120 12.29 19.75 -7.70
C GLN A 120 12.37 18.95 -6.39
N LYS A 121 13.33 19.24 -5.50
CA LYS A 121 13.46 18.62 -4.18
C LYS A 121 12.22 18.91 -3.32
N ARG A 122 11.68 20.14 -3.39
CA ARG A 122 10.41 20.53 -2.75
C ARG A 122 9.25 19.65 -3.23
N HIS A 123 9.13 19.44 -4.54
CA HIS A 123 8.10 18.56 -5.09
C HIS A 123 8.25 17.12 -4.60
N VAL A 124 9.47 16.56 -4.66
CA VAL A 124 9.74 15.20 -4.17
C VAL A 124 9.38 15.05 -2.69
N LEU A 125 9.77 16.02 -1.85
CA LEU A 125 9.47 16.03 -0.42
C LEU A 125 7.97 16.01 -0.17
N ARG A 126 7.20 16.92 -0.79
CA ARG A 126 5.73 16.94 -0.67
C ARG A 126 5.11 15.62 -1.11
N THR A 127 5.55 15.08 -2.26
CA THR A 127 5.06 13.80 -2.76
C THR A 127 5.33 12.65 -1.79
N GLN A 128 6.52 12.59 -1.19
CA GLN A 128 6.85 11.53 -0.24
C GLN A 128 6.08 11.67 1.07
N LEU A 129 5.94 12.88 1.62
CA LEU A 129 5.14 13.11 2.83
C LEU A 129 3.66 12.76 2.62
N THR A 130 3.08 13.13 1.47
CA THR A 130 1.71 12.70 1.12
C THR A 130 1.59 11.17 1.07
N ARG A 131 2.57 10.47 0.51
CA ARG A 131 2.57 8.99 0.47
C ARG A 131 2.75 8.34 1.83
N LEU A 132 3.37 9.06 2.77
CA LEU A 132 3.40 8.67 4.17
C LEU A 132 2.10 9.02 4.90
N GLY A 133 1.12 9.64 4.25
CA GLY A 133 -0.16 10.03 4.83
C GLY A 133 -0.08 11.33 5.65
N PHE A 134 0.98 12.13 5.53
CA PHE A 134 1.02 13.43 6.21
C PHE A 134 -0.02 14.38 5.62
N GLY A 135 -0.70 15.10 6.50
CA GLY A 135 -1.58 16.22 6.17
C GLY A 135 -0.81 17.54 6.10
N THR A 136 -1.42 18.57 5.51
CA THR A 136 -0.82 19.90 5.43
C THR A 136 -1.43 20.81 6.50
N ALA A 137 -0.67 21.09 7.56
CA ALA A 137 -1.11 21.97 8.65
C ALA A 137 -1.01 23.46 8.26
N ALA A 138 0.04 23.81 7.52
CA ALA A 138 0.29 25.15 6.97
C ALA A 138 1.31 25.05 5.80
N PRO A 139 1.54 26.12 5.03
CA PRO A 139 2.63 26.14 4.05
C PRO A 139 3.98 25.78 4.71
N GLY A 140 4.60 24.68 4.25
CA GLY A 140 5.87 24.19 4.79
C GLY A 140 5.79 23.42 6.12
N VAL A 141 4.58 23.24 6.68
CA VAL A 141 4.35 22.48 7.93
C VAL A 141 3.40 21.33 7.65
N TRP A 142 3.92 20.12 7.79
CA TRP A 142 3.18 18.88 7.57
C TRP A 142 3.05 18.13 8.87
N ILE A 143 1.95 17.41 9.03
CA ILE A 143 1.59 16.77 10.30
C ILE A 143 1.14 15.33 10.06
N ALA A 144 1.47 14.44 10.97
CA ALA A 144 1.00 13.06 11.02
C ALA A 144 0.99 12.56 12.47
N PRO A 145 0.30 11.45 12.78
CA PRO A 145 0.50 10.77 14.06
C PRO A 145 1.97 10.39 14.28
N ALA A 146 2.42 10.45 15.54
CA ALA A 146 3.85 10.35 15.87
C ALA A 146 4.49 8.99 15.53
N ASP A 147 3.69 7.92 15.42
CA ASP A 147 4.16 6.59 15.02
C ASP A 147 4.74 6.56 13.59
N LEU A 148 4.44 7.56 12.76
CA LEU A 148 5.01 7.75 11.43
C LEU A 148 6.38 8.44 11.42
N ARG A 149 6.95 8.81 12.58
CA ARG A 149 8.25 9.48 12.69
C ARG A 149 9.39 8.70 12.03
N GLU A 150 9.52 7.40 12.35
CA GLU A 150 10.64 6.59 11.83
C GLU A 150 10.53 6.39 10.32
N ALA A 151 9.31 6.20 9.80
CA ALA A 151 9.05 6.13 8.38
C ALA A 151 9.39 7.45 7.67
N ALA A 152 9.02 8.59 8.26
CA ALA A 152 9.36 9.91 7.75
C ALA A 152 10.88 10.15 7.71
N SER A 153 11.58 9.82 8.80
CA SER A 153 13.04 9.91 8.88
C SER A 153 13.73 9.08 7.80
N SER A 154 13.32 7.81 7.67
CA SER A 154 13.88 6.86 6.69
C SER A 154 13.68 7.35 5.24
N VAL A 155 12.50 7.86 4.92
CA VAL A 155 12.18 8.41 3.60
C VAL A 155 12.97 9.69 3.33
N LEU A 156 13.06 10.62 4.29
CA LEU A 156 13.83 11.85 4.11
C LEU A 156 15.31 11.56 3.89
N GLN A 157 15.88 10.57 4.58
CA GLN A 157 17.27 10.13 4.35
C GLN A 157 17.43 9.49 2.96
N ARG A 158 16.56 8.53 2.60
CA ARG A 158 16.61 7.82 1.32
C ARG A 158 16.60 8.75 0.10
N TYR A 159 15.84 9.83 0.16
CA TYR A 159 15.71 10.79 -0.94
C TYR A 159 16.67 11.98 -0.82
N GLU A 160 17.60 11.95 0.14
CA GLU A 160 18.55 13.03 0.42
C GLU A 160 17.83 14.37 0.63
N LEU A 161 16.81 14.33 1.49
CA LEU A 161 15.95 15.46 1.87
C LEU A 161 16.12 15.88 3.33
N ALA A 162 16.86 15.11 4.14
CA ALA A 162 17.06 15.39 5.56
C ALA A 162 17.62 16.79 5.84
N GLY A 163 18.47 17.33 4.96
CA GLY A 163 19.02 18.69 5.10
C GLY A 163 18.03 19.83 4.89
N TYR A 164 16.79 19.54 4.46
CA TYR A 164 15.76 20.54 4.17
C TYR A 164 14.59 20.50 5.15
N ALA A 165 14.56 19.53 6.06
CA ALA A 165 13.40 19.27 6.92
C ALA A 165 13.81 18.91 8.35
N ASP A 166 13.12 19.52 9.30
CA ASP A 166 13.20 19.21 10.71
C ASP A 166 11.95 18.42 11.13
N LEU A 167 12.15 17.37 11.92
CA LEU A 167 11.08 16.59 12.52
C LEU A 167 10.92 16.94 14.00
N PHE A 168 9.71 17.32 14.41
CA PHE A 168 9.37 17.60 15.80
C PHE A 168 8.34 16.60 16.29
N HIS A 169 8.51 16.14 17.52
CA HIS A 169 7.40 15.55 18.26
C HIS A 169 6.59 16.68 18.90
N ALA A 170 5.27 16.62 18.81
CA ALA A 170 4.39 17.71 19.22
C ALA A 170 3.07 17.22 19.82
N GLU A 171 2.50 18.06 20.67
CA GLU A 171 1.14 17.92 21.20
C GLU A 171 0.29 19.11 20.76
N HIS A 172 -1.02 18.88 20.58
CA HIS A 172 -1.95 19.98 20.36
C HIS A 172 -2.36 20.59 21.71
N LEU A 173 -1.76 21.73 22.05
CA LEU A 173 -1.94 22.34 23.37
C LEU A 173 -3.23 23.16 23.51
N ALA A 174 -3.59 23.96 22.51
CA ALA A 174 -4.69 24.91 22.63
C ALA A 174 -5.25 25.43 21.30
N PHE A 175 -6.42 26.06 21.43
CA PHE A 175 -7.24 26.79 20.46
C PHE A 175 -7.85 25.96 19.33
N GLY A 176 -9.16 26.12 19.20
CA GLY A 176 -9.95 25.42 18.20
C GLY A 176 -10.16 23.95 18.56
N ASP A 177 -11.18 23.37 17.94
CA ASP A 177 -11.45 21.94 18.04
C ASP A 177 -10.50 21.15 17.14
N LEU A 178 -9.84 20.14 17.70
CA LEU A 178 -8.84 19.35 16.99
C LEU A 178 -9.45 18.53 15.87
N ARG A 179 -10.68 18.02 16.03
CA ARG A 179 -11.42 17.33 14.96
C ARG A 179 -11.60 18.24 13.75
N THR A 180 -12.02 19.49 13.97
CA THR A 180 -12.18 20.49 12.91
C THR A 180 -10.85 20.76 12.19
N LYS A 181 -9.74 20.85 12.91
CA LYS A 181 -8.40 21.03 12.30
C LYS A 181 -7.96 19.82 11.48
N VAL A 182 -8.16 18.62 12.00
CA VAL A 182 -7.84 17.35 11.29
C VAL A 182 -8.57 17.29 9.95
N ALA A 183 -9.86 17.65 9.90
CA ALA A 183 -10.62 17.72 8.65
C ALA A 183 -10.12 18.79 7.66
N GLN A 184 -9.30 19.75 8.10
CA GLN A 184 -8.66 20.74 7.22
C GLN A 184 -7.28 20.27 6.74
N TRP A 185 -6.59 19.45 7.53
CA TRP A 185 -5.24 18.96 7.21
C TRP A 185 -5.26 17.76 6.27
N TRP A 186 -6.33 16.97 6.31
CA TRP A 186 -6.57 15.82 5.45
C TRP A 186 -7.91 15.93 4.72
N ASP A 187 -7.95 15.39 3.50
CA ASP A 187 -9.19 15.21 2.74
C ASP A 187 -9.94 13.96 3.23
N LEU A 188 -10.62 14.10 4.37
CA LEU A 188 -11.37 12.99 4.97
C LEU A 188 -12.59 12.61 4.13
N GLU A 189 -13.17 13.54 3.38
CA GLU A 189 -14.29 13.25 2.48
C GLU A 189 -13.86 12.31 1.35
N GLN A 190 -12.73 12.60 0.70
CA GLN A 190 -12.18 11.71 -0.32
C GLN A 190 -11.84 10.32 0.25
N LEU A 191 -11.26 10.25 1.45
CA LEU A 191 -10.99 8.97 2.10
C LEU A 191 -12.28 8.20 2.42
N GLN A 192 -13.31 8.87 2.93
CA GLN A 192 -14.62 8.30 3.21
C GLN A 192 -15.25 7.69 1.95
N GLU A 193 -15.16 8.38 0.81
CA GLU A 193 -15.62 7.91 -0.50
C GLU A 193 -14.83 6.68 -0.96
N LEU A 194 -13.49 6.73 -0.91
CA LEU A 194 -12.62 5.63 -1.31
C LEU A 194 -12.85 4.37 -0.47
N TYR A 195 -13.09 4.52 0.84
CA TYR A 195 -13.49 3.42 1.70
C TYR A 195 -14.90 2.91 1.37
N GLY A 196 -15.83 3.81 1.05
CA GLY A 196 -17.19 3.45 0.60
C GLY A 196 -17.17 2.61 -0.68
N GLU A 197 -16.36 2.99 -1.67
CA GLU A 197 -16.13 2.21 -2.89
C GLU A 197 -15.60 0.81 -2.57
N PHE A 198 -14.57 0.73 -1.71
CA PHE A 198 -13.99 -0.54 -1.29
C PHE A 198 -15.03 -1.45 -0.63
N ILE A 199 -15.81 -0.92 0.30
CA ILE A 199 -16.90 -1.65 0.97
C ILE A 199 -17.92 -2.14 -0.06
N GLY A 200 -18.36 -1.26 -0.97
CA GLY A 200 -19.34 -1.60 -2.00
C GLY A 200 -18.91 -2.77 -2.88
N VAL A 201 -17.62 -2.87 -3.20
CA VAL A 201 -17.06 -3.98 -3.99
C VAL A 201 -16.88 -5.24 -3.15
N HIS A 202 -16.32 -5.14 -1.94
CA HIS A 202 -15.80 -6.31 -1.21
C HIS A 202 -16.75 -6.86 -0.14
N GLN A 203 -17.73 -6.09 0.34
CA GLN A 203 -18.72 -6.59 1.29
C GLN A 203 -19.62 -7.70 0.69
N PRO A 204 -20.08 -7.62 -0.58
CA PRO A 204 -20.77 -8.75 -1.23
C PRO A 204 -19.90 -10.00 -1.35
N VAL A 205 -18.60 -9.83 -1.61
CA VAL A 205 -17.62 -10.93 -1.68
C VAL A 205 -17.49 -11.60 -0.31
N LEU A 206 -17.36 -10.82 0.77
CA LEU A 206 -17.34 -11.34 2.14
C LEU A 206 -18.62 -12.13 2.47
N ARG A 207 -19.79 -11.60 2.12
CA ARG A 207 -21.08 -12.31 2.33
C ARG A 207 -21.14 -13.63 1.57
N ARG A 208 -20.62 -13.68 0.34
CA ARG A 208 -20.52 -14.92 -0.45
C ARG A 208 -19.65 -15.96 0.25
N TRP A 209 -18.48 -15.57 0.75
CA TRP A 209 -17.55 -16.48 1.42
C TRP A 209 -18.06 -16.99 2.77
N ARG A 210 -18.70 -16.13 3.58
CA ARG A 210 -19.31 -16.53 4.85
C ARG A 210 -20.40 -17.60 4.70
N ARG A 211 -21.08 -17.66 3.55
CA ARG A 211 -22.15 -18.65 3.27
C ARG A 211 -21.62 -19.96 2.67
N ARG A 212 -20.35 -20.00 2.28
CA ARG A 212 -19.81 -21.11 1.51
C ARG A 212 -19.38 -22.25 2.41
N ARG A 213 -19.75 -23.48 2.06
CA ARG A 213 -19.40 -24.69 2.83
C ARG A 213 -18.03 -25.26 2.49
N SER A 214 -17.58 -25.08 1.25
CA SER A 214 -16.27 -25.56 0.80
C SER A 214 -15.62 -24.52 -0.10
N PRO A 215 -14.48 -23.99 0.32
CA PRO A 215 -13.77 -22.99 -0.44
C PRO A 215 -12.89 -23.64 -1.54
N ARG A 216 -12.71 -22.96 -2.67
CA ARG A 216 -11.96 -23.46 -3.84
C ARG A 216 -10.68 -22.64 -3.99
N GLY A 217 -9.52 -23.29 -4.02
CA GLY A 217 -8.20 -22.65 -4.09
C GLY A 217 -8.08 -21.53 -5.12
N PRO A 218 -8.39 -21.75 -6.41
CA PRO A 218 -8.27 -20.71 -7.44
C PRO A 218 -9.19 -19.50 -7.21
N GLU A 219 -10.42 -19.73 -6.73
CA GLU A 219 -11.37 -18.65 -6.43
C GLU A 219 -10.94 -17.86 -5.20
N ALA A 220 -10.46 -18.55 -4.15
CA ALA A 220 -9.94 -17.92 -2.93
C ALA A 220 -8.71 -17.06 -3.25
N PHE A 221 -7.78 -17.61 -4.04
CA PHE A 221 -6.63 -16.89 -4.57
C PHE A 221 -7.06 -15.63 -5.33
N ALA A 222 -7.98 -15.77 -6.29
CA ALA A 222 -8.38 -14.66 -7.14
C ALA A 222 -9.03 -13.51 -6.35
N ASP A 223 -9.92 -13.83 -5.40
CA ASP A 223 -10.54 -12.83 -4.55
C ASP A 223 -9.54 -12.22 -3.56
N TYR A 224 -8.63 -13.02 -3.00
CA TYR A 224 -7.64 -12.53 -2.04
C TYR A 224 -6.68 -11.51 -2.68
N VAL A 225 -6.18 -11.83 -3.88
CA VAL A 225 -5.31 -10.91 -4.62
C VAL A 225 -6.06 -9.64 -5.01
N ARG A 226 -7.34 -9.72 -5.40
CA ARG A 226 -8.15 -8.54 -5.74
C ARG A 226 -8.38 -7.64 -4.52
N VAL A 227 -8.87 -8.21 -3.41
CA VAL A 227 -9.14 -7.42 -2.19
C VAL A 227 -7.86 -6.78 -1.66
N LEU A 228 -6.73 -7.48 -1.67
CA LEU A 228 -5.46 -6.90 -1.23
C LEU A 228 -4.95 -5.81 -2.19
N THR A 229 -5.09 -6.01 -3.50
CA THR A 229 -4.69 -5.02 -4.51
C THR A 229 -5.49 -3.73 -4.41
N ASP A 230 -6.77 -3.82 -4.05
CA ASP A 230 -7.61 -2.63 -3.82
C ASP A 230 -7.35 -2.02 -2.44
N TRP A 231 -7.21 -2.85 -1.40
CA TRP A 231 -6.99 -2.41 -0.02
C TRP A 231 -5.70 -1.63 0.11
N ARG A 232 -4.59 -2.15 -0.45
CA ARG A 232 -3.23 -1.62 -0.20
C ARG A 232 -3.08 -0.13 -0.47
N ARG A 233 -3.89 0.47 -1.36
CA ARG A 233 -3.84 1.91 -1.67
C ARG A 233 -4.35 2.76 -0.50
N LEU A 234 -5.31 2.26 0.27
CA LEU A 234 -6.03 3.04 1.29
C LEU A 234 -5.16 3.32 2.51
N PRO A 235 -4.42 2.34 3.07
CA PRO A 235 -3.48 2.63 4.15
C PRO A 235 -2.42 3.67 3.78
N TYR A 236 -1.99 3.81 2.52
CA TYR A 236 -1.06 4.89 2.14
C TYR A 236 -1.69 6.29 2.17
N LEU A 237 -3.01 6.38 2.07
CA LEU A 237 -3.75 7.64 2.08
C LEU A 237 -4.27 7.98 3.49
N ASP A 238 -4.60 6.97 4.31
CA ASP A 238 -5.00 7.12 5.72
C ASP A 238 -3.77 6.95 6.63
N PRO A 239 -3.34 7.98 7.39
CA PRO A 239 -2.20 7.85 8.30
C PRO A 239 -2.53 7.13 9.61
N GLY A 240 -3.72 6.55 9.76
CA GLY A 240 -4.12 5.89 11.00
C GLY A 240 -4.49 6.88 12.10
N LEU A 241 -5.22 7.95 11.75
CA LEU A 241 -5.63 8.99 12.69
C LEU A 241 -6.39 8.41 13.90
N PRO A 242 -6.29 9.05 15.09
CA PRO A 242 -7.09 8.69 16.25
C PRO A 242 -8.58 8.65 15.94
N ALA A 243 -9.22 7.54 16.34
CA ALA A 243 -10.62 7.27 16.01
C ALA A 243 -11.57 8.38 16.51
N GLU A 244 -11.24 8.98 17.66
CA GLU A 244 -12.00 10.07 18.25
C GLU A 244 -11.93 11.37 17.45
N LEU A 245 -11.01 11.52 16.49
CA LEU A 245 -10.91 12.68 15.60
C LEU A 245 -11.64 12.47 14.27
N LEU A 246 -12.12 11.25 13.99
CA LEU A 246 -12.76 10.88 12.73
C LEU A 246 -14.29 11.05 12.78
N PRO A 247 -14.96 11.26 11.63
CA PRO A 247 -16.42 11.27 11.55
C PRO A 247 -17.06 10.05 12.23
N LYS A 248 -18.26 10.21 12.80
CA LYS A 248 -18.94 9.12 13.53
C LYS A 248 -19.27 7.92 12.64
N ASP A 249 -19.52 8.17 11.37
CA ASP A 249 -19.85 7.21 10.31
C ASP A 249 -18.63 6.85 9.46
N TRP A 250 -17.42 6.93 10.03
CA TRP A 250 -16.19 6.68 9.29
C TRP A 250 -16.12 5.27 8.69
N ASN A 251 -16.11 5.21 7.37
CA ASN A 251 -16.07 3.97 6.60
C ASN A 251 -14.75 3.21 6.75
N GLY A 252 -13.66 3.88 7.15
CA GLY A 252 -12.35 3.23 7.26
C GLY A 252 -12.31 2.09 8.27
N ALA A 253 -13.09 2.15 9.35
CA ALA A 253 -13.21 1.06 10.30
C ALA A 253 -13.92 -0.17 9.68
N VAL A 254 -15.06 0.06 9.03
CA VAL A 254 -15.85 -0.98 8.35
C VAL A 254 -15.05 -1.61 7.20
N ALA A 255 -14.33 -0.80 6.42
CA ALA A 255 -13.48 -1.28 5.34
C ALA A 255 -12.33 -2.17 5.86
N ALA A 256 -11.69 -1.78 6.97
CA ALA A 256 -10.67 -2.59 7.62
C ALA A 256 -11.23 -3.93 8.09
N GLU A 257 -12.40 -3.94 8.74
CA GLU A 257 -13.08 -5.18 9.15
C GLU A 257 -13.32 -6.10 7.95
N VAL A 258 -13.89 -5.57 6.86
CA VAL A 258 -14.14 -6.34 5.62
C VAL A 258 -12.84 -6.93 5.07
N PHE A 259 -11.77 -6.13 4.98
CA PHE A 259 -10.48 -6.59 4.49
C PHE A 259 -9.89 -7.71 5.37
N PHE A 260 -9.81 -7.49 6.68
CA PHE A 260 -9.17 -8.43 7.59
C PHE A 260 -9.96 -9.74 7.74
N GLU A 261 -11.29 -9.69 7.63
CA GLU A 261 -12.10 -10.90 7.57
C GLU A 261 -11.91 -11.68 6.27
N LEU A 262 -11.89 -10.99 5.12
CA LEU A 262 -11.58 -11.63 3.84
C LEU A 262 -10.18 -12.24 3.86
N LYS A 263 -9.19 -11.54 4.40
CA LYS A 263 -7.84 -12.10 4.60
C LYS A 263 -7.90 -13.40 5.41
N ALA A 264 -8.55 -13.38 6.58
CA ALA A 264 -8.65 -14.56 7.44
C ALA A 264 -9.33 -15.76 6.76
N LEU A 265 -10.32 -15.51 5.90
CA LEU A 265 -11.05 -16.57 5.19
C LEU A 265 -10.29 -17.15 4.00
N LEU A 266 -9.49 -16.32 3.30
CA LEU A 266 -8.95 -16.65 1.98
C LEU A 266 -7.46 -16.97 1.96
N GLU A 267 -6.67 -16.34 2.83
CA GLU A 267 -5.20 -16.33 2.76
C GLU A 267 -4.59 -17.73 2.67
N ARG A 268 -4.97 -18.66 3.57
CA ARG A 268 -4.40 -20.02 3.57
C ARG A 268 -4.60 -20.74 2.25
N GLN A 269 -5.82 -20.70 1.70
CA GLN A 269 -6.12 -21.40 0.46
C GLN A 269 -5.52 -20.72 -0.77
N ALA A 270 -5.36 -19.40 -0.70
CA ALA A 270 -4.65 -18.66 -1.71
C ALA A 270 -3.17 -19.10 -1.75
N HIS A 271 -2.52 -19.26 -0.59
CA HIS A 271 -1.18 -19.82 -0.46
C HIS A 271 -1.11 -21.26 -1.03
N ASP A 272 -1.98 -22.15 -0.57
CA ASP A 272 -2.01 -23.56 -1.02
C ASP A 272 -2.13 -23.67 -2.56
N HIS A 273 -2.94 -22.79 -3.19
CA HIS A 273 -3.09 -22.74 -4.64
C HIS A 273 -1.82 -22.25 -5.34
N VAL A 274 -1.19 -21.21 -4.82
CA VAL A 274 0.06 -20.66 -5.39
C VAL A 274 1.17 -21.70 -5.32
N ASP A 275 1.35 -22.37 -4.19
CA ASP A 275 2.34 -23.44 -4.02
C ASP A 275 2.12 -24.57 -5.02
N ALA A 276 0.86 -24.99 -5.22
CA ALA A 276 0.53 -26.01 -6.21
C ALA A 276 0.82 -25.58 -7.66
N VAL A 277 0.76 -24.29 -7.97
CA VAL A 277 1.06 -23.72 -9.30
C VAL A 277 2.56 -23.50 -9.51
N THR A 278 3.31 -23.14 -8.47
CA THR A 278 4.75 -22.85 -8.53
C THR A 278 5.63 -24.08 -8.38
N ALA A 279 5.14 -25.15 -7.74
CA ALA A 279 5.86 -26.43 -7.63
C ALA A 279 5.90 -27.25 -8.94
N ARG A 280 5.24 -26.78 -10.00
CA ARG A 280 5.15 -27.44 -11.33
C ARG A 280 5.96 -26.72 -12.39
#